data_AF-A0A3A9BM52-F1
#
_entry.id   AF-A0A3A9BM52-F1
#
_cell.length_a   1.000
_cell.length_b   1.000
_cell.length_c   1.000
_cell.angle_alpha   90.00
_cell.angle_beta   90.00
_cell.angle_gamma   90.00
#
_symmetry.space_group_name_H-M   'P 1'
#
loop_
_entity.id
_entity.type
_entity.pdbx_description
1 polymer ?
#
loop_
_entity_poly.entity_id
_entity_poly.type
_entity_poly.pdbx_seq_one_letter_code
_entity_poly.pdbx_strand_id
1 'polypeptide(L)'
;MSSFGSQLRKRIEELRKAGQNVPKILEDVAEGATIEAVRVAAENTPPNGGAAIAGTNTRSGEMAQHWMTDSITAPVGGALSGGTTFMTVLANNMQYSSYVNDGHRVDKHFVPGLVVNGNLLEEDPDGEGGIMVGTKTTYVKGKYMKEKAIKRYRTVVKTELNKRVREVLR
;
A
#
# COMPACT_ATOMS: atom_id res chain seq x y z
N MET A 1 6.04 1.68 27.01
CA MET A 1 5.61 0.75 25.94
C MET A 1 6.82 0.34 25.11
N SER A 2 7.01 -0.95 24.83
CA SER A 2 8.12 -1.42 23.97
C SER A 2 7.87 -1.07 22.50
N SER A 3 8.84 -0.47 21.81
CA SER A 3 8.73 -0.16 20.37
C SER A 3 8.68 -1.45 19.53
N PHE A 4 8.12 -1.36 18.31
CA PHE A 4 8.12 -2.47 17.35
C PHE A 4 9.53 -3.08 17.18
N GLY A 5 10.55 -2.24 16.96
CA GLY A 5 11.93 -2.70 16.83
C GLY A 5 12.47 -3.42 18.07
N SER A 6 12.14 -2.94 19.28
CA SER A 6 12.57 -3.62 20.52
C SER A 6 11.92 -5.00 20.69
N GLN A 7 10.65 -5.15 20.28
CA GLN A 7 9.95 -6.44 20.30
C GLN A 7 10.58 -7.42 19.30
N LEU A 8 10.91 -6.96 18.09
CA LEU A 8 11.58 -7.78 17.08
C LEU A 8 12.95 -8.27 17.56
N ARG A 9 13.80 -7.37 18.06
CA ARG A 9 15.13 -7.73 18.57
C ARG A 9 15.06 -8.80 19.65
N LYS A 10 14.08 -8.69 20.56
CA LYS A 10 13.86 -9.71 21.59
C LYS A 10 13.54 -11.09 20.98
N ARG A 11 12.64 -11.16 19.99
CA ARG A 11 12.27 -12.44 19.35
C ARG A 11 13.40 -13.04 18.53
N ILE A 12 14.13 -12.20 17.80
CA ILE A 12 15.32 -12.62 17.04
C ILE A 12 16.37 -13.21 17.98
N GLU A 13 16.59 -12.58 19.13
CA GLU A 13 17.55 -13.07 20.13
C GLU A 13 17.11 -14.40 20.77
N GLU A 14 15.81 -14.57 21.06
CA GLU A 14 15.25 -15.84 21.53
C GLU A 14 15.48 -16.97 20.52
N LEU A 15 15.22 -16.72 19.22
CA LEU A 15 15.48 -17.69 18.14
C LEU A 15 16.97 -18.00 17.99
N ARG A 16 17.83 -16.98 18.09
CA ARG A 16 19.30 -17.13 18.01
C ARG A 16 19.82 -18.02 19.13
N LYS A 17 19.38 -17.79 20.36
CA LYS A 17 19.76 -18.59 21.53
C LYS A 17 19.32 -20.05 21.42
N ALA A 18 18.22 -20.29 20.74
CA ALA A 18 17.72 -21.63 20.49
C ALA A 18 18.31 -22.30 19.23
N GLY A 19 19.42 -21.76 18.69
CA GLY A 19 20.16 -22.37 17.58
C GLY A 19 19.43 -22.38 16.24
N GLN A 20 18.40 -21.55 16.07
CA GLN A 20 17.62 -21.50 14.84
C GLN A 20 18.35 -20.78 13.71
N ASN A 21 18.00 -21.08 12.46
CA ASN A 21 18.48 -20.36 11.29
C ASN A 21 17.78 -18.99 11.17
N VAL A 22 18.24 -18.03 11.99
CA VAL A 22 17.70 -16.67 12.04
C VAL A 22 17.70 -15.97 10.68
N PRO A 23 18.78 -16.04 9.86
CA PRO A 23 18.75 -15.45 8.52
C PRO A 23 17.59 -15.97 7.66
N LYS A 24 17.42 -17.30 7.57
CA LYS A 24 16.32 -17.88 6.79
C LYS A 24 14.95 -17.49 7.35
N ILE A 25 14.82 -17.45 8.67
CA ILE A 25 13.59 -17.01 9.32
C ILE A 25 13.25 -15.57 8.94
N LEU A 26 14.21 -14.66 9.00
CA LEU A 26 14.00 -13.25 8.68
C LEU A 26 13.64 -13.04 7.21
N GLU A 27 14.26 -13.80 6.31
CA GLU A 27 13.92 -13.82 4.88
C GLU A 27 12.45 -14.18 4.67
N ASP A 28 12.02 -15.36 5.13
CA ASP A 28 10.65 -15.85 4.94
C ASP A 28 9.62 -14.90 5.55
N VAL A 29 9.91 -14.37 6.75
CA VAL A 29 9.02 -13.47 7.47
C VAL A 29 8.90 -12.13 6.75
N ALA A 30 10.00 -11.58 6.26
CA ALA A 30 10.00 -10.32 5.50
C ALA A 30 9.23 -10.47 4.18
N GLU A 31 9.43 -11.59 3.48
CA GLU A 31 8.73 -11.89 2.23
C GLU A 31 7.22 -12.00 2.45
N GLY A 32 6.79 -12.90 3.34
CA GLY A 32 5.38 -13.13 3.62
C GLY A 32 4.67 -11.89 4.16
N ALA A 33 5.34 -11.10 5.01
CA ALA A 33 4.79 -9.85 5.50
C ALA A 33 4.61 -8.80 4.39
N THR A 34 5.50 -8.79 3.40
CA THR A 34 5.41 -7.85 2.26
C THR A 34 4.32 -8.26 1.30
N ILE A 35 4.18 -9.55 1.01
CA ILE A 35 3.05 -10.09 0.21
C ILE A 35 1.71 -9.66 0.83
N GLU A 36 1.56 -9.83 2.14
CA GLU A 36 0.36 -9.40 2.84
C GLU A 36 0.16 -7.87 2.87
N ALA A 37 1.25 -7.11 2.92
CA ALA A 37 1.18 -5.65 2.83
C ALA A 37 0.68 -5.19 1.45
N VAL A 38 1.23 -5.78 0.38
CA VAL A 38 0.81 -5.54 -1.02
C VAL A 38 -0.67 -5.87 -1.19
N ARG A 39 -1.11 -7.05 -0.72
CA ARG A 39 -2.52 -7.46 -0.76
C ARG A 39 -3.43 -6.43 -0.08
N VAL A 40 -3.07 -6.00 1.14
CA VAL A 40 -3.85 -5.00 1.88
C VAL A 40 -3.85 -3.65 1.18
N ALA A 41 -2.74 -3.23 0.54
CA ALA A 41 -2.69 -1.99 -0.22
C ALA A 41 -3.64 -2.03 -1.42
N ALA A 42 -3.61 -3.13 -2.18
CA ALA A 42 -4.49 -3.36 -3.33
C ALA A 42 -5.98 -3.41 -2.93
N GLU A 43 -6.34 -4.17 -1.89
CA GLU A 43 -7.71 -4.23 -1.36
C GLU A 43 -8.20 -2.89 -0.80
N ASN A 44 -7.28 -2.04 -0.37
CA ASN A 44 -7.61 -0.70 0.12
C ASN A 44 -7.62 0.36 -0.99
N THR A 45 -7.30 -0.01 -2.23
CA THR A 45 -7.33 0.86 -3.39
C THR A 45 -8.72 0.92 -4.01
N PRO A 46 -9.26 2.13 -4.28
CA PRO A 46 -10.52 2.31 -5.00
C PRO A 46 -10.58 1.54 -6.33
N PRO A 47 -11.75 1.05 -6.77
CA PRO A 47 -13.05 1.16 -6.12
C PRO A 47 -13.32 -0.09 -5.26
N ASN A 48 -12.93 -0.04 -4.00
CA ASN A 48 -13.13 -1.12 -3.05
C ASN A 48 -14.53 -1.02 -2.41
N GLY A 49 -15.32 -2.10 -2.48
CA GLY A 49 -16.65 -2.18 -1.86
C GLY A 49 -17.86 -2.10 -2.81
N GLY A 50 -17.73 -2.50 -4.08
CA GLY A 50 -18.90 -2.92 -4.87
C GLY A 50 -19.51 -1.90 -5.84
N ALA A 51 -18.98 -0.69 -5.94
CA ALA A 51 -19.20 0.10 -7.15
C ALA A 51 -18.11 -0.28 -8.15
N ALA A 52 -18.39 -1.21 -9.05
CA ALA A 52 -17.59 -1.33 -10.26
C ALA A 52 -17.70 0.03 -10.96
N ILE A 53 -16.70 0.88 -10.82
CA ILE A 53 -16.51 1.98 -11.77
C ILE A 53 -16.05 1.28 -13.05
N ALA A 54 -17.02 0.70 -13.75
CA ALA A 54 -16.82 -0.01 -15.00
C ALA A 54 -16.69 1.05 -16.10
N GLY A 55 -15.51 1.14 -16.67
CA GLY A 55 -15.20 2.02 -17.78
C GLY A 55 -13.77 1.77 -18.24
N THR A 56 -13.54 1.83 -19.55
CA THR A 56 -12.24 1.58 -20.21
C THR A 56 -11.11 2.53 -19.79
N ASN A 57 -11.32 3.40 -18.79
CA ASN A 57 -10.35 4.37 -18.25
C ASN A 57 -10.42 4.51 -16.71
N THR A 58 -10.89 3.50 -15.99
CA THR A 58 -10.97 3.56 -14.51
C THR A 58 -9.57 3.45 -13.89
N ARG A 59 -8.91 4.60 -13.76
CA ARG A 59 -7.53 4.77 -13.24
C ARG A 59 -7.27 3.97 -11.95
N SER A 60 -8.25 3.82 -11.08
CA SER A 60 -8.02 3.20 -9.78
C SER A 60 -7.79 1.68 -9.83
N GLY A 61 -8.27 0.97 -10.86
CA GLY A 61 -7.98 -0.47 -11.06
C GLY A 61 -6.53 -0.73 -11.44
N GLU A 62 -5.97 0.10 -12.30
CA GLU A 62 -4.55 0.09 -12.66
C GLU A 62 -3.68 0.34 -11.42
N MET A 63 -4.03 1.35 -10.60
CA MET A 63 -3.32 1.62 -9.35
C MET A 63 -3.29 0.43 -8.39
N ALA A 64 -4.36 -0.36 -8.30
CA ALA A 64 -4.39 -1.55 -7.47
C ALA A 64 -3.37 -2.60 -7.95
N GLN A 65 -3.26 -2.76 -9.27
CA GLN A 65 -2.28 -3.66 -9.91
C GLN A 65 -0.83 -3.22 -9.65
N HIS A 66 -0.58 -1.90 -9.65
CA HIS A 66 0.76 -1.36 -9.43
C HIS A 66 1.34 -1.64 -8.04
N TRP A 67 0.50 -1.86 -7.02
CA TRP A 67 1.02 -2.36 -5.74
C TRP A 67 1.71 -3.72 -5.88
N MET A 68 1.22 -4.58 -6.79
CA MET A 68 1.78 -5.91 -7.03
C MET A 68 3.00 -5.88 -7.95
N THR A 69 2.98 -5.06 -9.00
CA THR A 69 4.06 -5.04 -10.00
C THR A 69 5.26 -4.21 -9.58
N ASP A 70 5.05 -3.15 -8.80
CA ASP A 70 6.10 -2.18 -8.48
C ASP A 70 6.80 -2.53 -7.15
N SER A 71 6.17 -3.36 -6.32
CA SER A 71 6.72 -3.81 -5.04
C SER A 71 7.73 -4.93 -5.24
N ILE A 72 8.73 -4.97 -4.36
CA ILE A 72 9.72 -6.04 -4.28
C ILE A 72 9.39 -6.87 -3.04
N THR A 73 8.69 -7.99 -3.23
CA THR A 73 8.30 -8.89 -2.14
C THR A 73 9.41 -9.84 -1.72
N ALA A 74 10.20 -10.33 -2.68
CA ALA A 74 11.37 -11.16 -2.41
C ALA A 74 12.48 -10.29 -1.77
N PRO A 75 12.95 -10.61 -0.54
CA PRO A 75 13.91 -9.77 0.14
C PRO A 75 15.27 -9.73 -0.57
N VAL A 76 15.82 -8.53 -0.71
CA VAL A 76 17.19 -8.31 -1.19
C VAL A 76 18.14 -8.01 -0.02
N GLY A 77 19.44 -8.13 -0.28
CA GLY A 77 20.50 -7.78 0.69
C GLY A 77 20.93 -8.90 1.64
N GLY A 78 20.21 -10.03 1.69
CA GLY A 78 20.56 -11.17 2.55
C GLY A 78 21.99 -11.67 2.30
N ALA A 79 22.31 -12.03 1.05
CA ALA A 79 23.66 -12.48 0.68
C ALA A 79 24.75 -11.39 0.85
N LEU A 80 24.44 -10.14 0.45
CA LEU A 80 25.39 -9.02 0.48
C LEU A 80 25.75 -8.57 1.90
N SER A 81 24.84 -8.77 2.86
CA SER A 81 25.01 -8.37 4.25
C SER A 81 25.49 -9.50 5.17
N GLY A 82 25.81 -10.68 4.63
CA GLY A 82 26.13 -11.86 5.42
C GLY A 82 24.95 -12.39 6.24
N GLY A 83 23.72 -12.22 5.75
CA GLY A 83 22.48 -12.67 6.40
C GLY A 83 21.97 -11.75 7.53
N THR A 84 22.44 -10.50 7.58
CA THR A 84 22.08 -9.55 8.64
C THR A 84 20.97 -8.58 8.25
N THR A 85 20.75 -8.38 6.95
CA THR A 85 19.80 -7.40 6.41
C THR A 85 18.96 -8.05 5.31
N PHE A 86 17.63 -7.95 5.46
CA PHE A 86 16.64 -8.39 4.48
C PHE A 86 15.70 -7.23 4.20
N MET A 87 15.71 -6.74 2.96
CA MET A 87 14.95 -5.57 2.55
C MET A 87 13.92 -5.93 1.50
N THR A 88 12.69 -5.53 1.74
CA THR A 88 11.60 -5.57 0.76
C THR A 88 11.11 -4.16 0.49
N VAL A 89 10.39 -3.96 -0.61
CA VAL A 89 9.89 -2.65 -1.02
C VAL A 89 8.39 -2.74 -1.25
N LEU A 90 7.64 -1.85 -0.62
CA LEU A 90 6.23 -1.60 -0.95
C LEU A 90 6.18 -0.31 -1.78
N ALA A 91 5.75 -0.40 -3.04
CA ALA A 91 5.74 0.73 -3.96
C ALA A 91 4.48 0.79 -4.81
N ASN A 92 4.20 1.99 -5.33
CA ASN A 92 3.20 2.26 -6.33
C ASN A 92 3.65 3.49 -7.14
N ASN A 93 4.12 3.25 -8.36
CA ASN A 93 4.77 4.26 -9.19
C ASN A 93 3.79 5.06 -10.05
N MET A 94 2.48 4.89 -9.85
CA MET A 94 1.47 5.69 -10.53
C MET A 94 1.59 7.16 -10.11
N GLN A 95 1.63 8.05 -11.09
CA GLN A 95 1.81 9.50 -10.86
C GLN A 95 0.73 10.11 -9.94
N TYR A 96 -0.47 9.55 -9.95
CA TYR A 96 -1.60 10.01 -9.14
C TYR A 96 -1.75 9.26 -7.81
N SER A 97 -0.88 8.29 -7.49
CA SER A 97 -1.02 7.43 -6.31
C SER A 97 -1.02 8.23 -4.99
N SER A 98 -0.23 9.30 -4.92
CA SER A 98 -0.15 10.20 -3.77
C SER A 98 -1.47 10.95 -3.54
N TYR A 99 -2.12 11.44 -4.59
CA TYR A 99 -3.41 12.13 -4.51
C TYR A 99 -4.50 11.22 -3.93
N VAL A 100 -4.44 9.92 -4.22
CA VAL A 100 -5.38 8.91 -3.69
C VAL A 100 -4.97 8.48 -2.27
N ASN A 101 -3.67 8.32 -2.00
CA ASN A 101 -3.18 7.87 -0.69
C ASN A 101 -3.29 8.94 0.38
N ASP A 102 -2.70 10.10 0.12
CA ASP A 102 -2.51 11.18 1.09
C ASP A 102 -3.65 12.21 1.03
N GLY A 103 -4.38 12.24 -0.09
CA GLY A 103 -5.39 13.25 -0.37
C GLY A 103 -4.77 14.49 -0.99
N HIS A 104 -5.61 15.46 -1.35
CA HIS A 104 -5.16 16.68 -2.01
C HIS A 104 -6.17 17.82 -1.84
N ARG A 105 -5.68 19.06 -1.96
CA ARG A 105 -6.53 20.23 -2.06
C ARG A 105 -7.15 20.30 -3.44
N VAL A 106 -8.37 20.81 -3.50
CA VAL A 106 -9.10 21.01 -4.74
C VAL A 106 -9.33 22.49 -4.91
N ASP A 107 -8.77 23.03 -5.98
CA ASP A 107 -8.97 24.43 -6.33
C ASP A 107 -10.20 24.56 -7.23
N LYS A 108 -11.05 25.53 -6.88
CA LYS A 108 -12.21 25.87 -7.69
C LYS A 108 -11.73 26.54 -8.98
N HIS A 109 -12.07 25.96 -10.11
CA HIS A 109 -11.76 26.51 -11.41
C HIS A 109 -12.88 26.23 -12.42
N PHE A 110 -12.94 27.07 -13.45
CA PHE A 110 -13.86 26.88 -14.57
C PHE A 110 -13.20 25.97 -15.59
N VAL A 111 -13.92 24.96 -16.06
CA VAL A 111 -13.48 24.09 -17.15
C VAL A 111 -14.38 24.38 -18.37
N PRO A 112 -13.88 25.15 -19.36
CA PRO A 112 -14.60 25.35 -20.62
C PRO A 112 -14.89 24.02 -21.33
N GLY A 113 -16.04 23.91 -21.99
CA GLY A 113 -16.45 22.71 -22.73
C GLY A 113 -16.83 21.50 -21.88
N LEU A 114 -16.60 21.50 -20.56
CA LEU A 114 -17.05 20.43 -19.68
C LEU A 114 -18.53 20.64 -19.31
N VAL A 115 -19.39 19.70 -19.67
CA VAL A 115 -20.85 19.76 -19.44
C VAL A 115 -21.34 18.55 -18.65
N VAL A 116 -22.46 18.72 -17.94
CA VAL A 116 -23.13 17.62 -17.21
C VAL A 116 -24.25 17.08 -18.10
N ASN A 117 -24.07 15.85 -18.60
CA ASN A 117 -25.06 15.14 -19.40
C ASN A 117 -25.70 14.02 -18.56
N GLY A 118 -26.83 14.35 -17.92
CA GLY A 118 -27.49 13.46 -16.97
C GLY A 118 -26.61 13.18 -15.74
N ASN A 119 -26.18 11.92 -15.58
CA ASN A 119 -25.31 11.49 -14.47
C ASN A 119 -23.82 11.43 -14.86
N LEU A 120 -23.47 11.79 -16.09
CA LEU A 120 -22.10 11.72 -16.62
C LEU A 120 -21.55 13.12 -16.87
N LEU A 121 -20.23 13.22 -16.83
CA LEU A 121 -19.48 14.37 -17.32
C LEU A 121 -19.06 14.09 -18.75
N GLU A 122 -19.30 15.05 -19.62
CA GLU A 122 -18.97 14.99 -21.04
C GLU A 122 -18.14 16.22 -21.42
N GLU A 123 -17.13 16.00 -22.26
CA GLU A 123 -16.30 17.07 -22.81
C GLU A 123 -16.83 17.39 -24.22
N ASP A 124 -17.31 18.61 -24.40
CA ASP A 124 -17.75 19.18 -25.67
C ASP A 124 -16.80 20.36 -26.01
N PRO A 125 -15.70 20.09 -26.74
CA PRO A 125 -14.69 21.10 -27.05
C PRO A 125 -15.19 22.25 -27.92
N ASP A 126 -16.24 22.00 -28.72
CA ASP A 126 -16.81 22.95 -29.68
C ASP A 126 -18.10 23.61 -29.15
N GLY A 127 -18.62 23.14 -28.00
CA GLY A 127 -19.84 23.62 -27.37
C GLY A 127 -19.68 24.94 -26.61
N GLU A 128 -20.70 25.79 -26.65
CA GLU A 128 -20.79 26.97 -25.79
C GLU A 128 -21.10 26.55 -24.34
N GLY A 129 -20.10 26.63 -23.45
CA GLY A 129 -20.33 26.38 -22.02
C GLY A 129 -19.12 25.94 -21.22
N GLY A 130 -19.40 25.44 -20.02
CA GLY A 130 -18.41 24.91 -19.08
C GLY A 130 -18.98 24.86 -17.67
N ILE A 131 -18.30 24.14 -16.78
CA ILE A 131 -18.71 24.04 -15.37
C ILE A 131 -17.61 24.46 -14.42
N MET A 132 -18.03 25.03 -13.29
CA MET A 132 -17.16 25.23 -12.14
C MET A 132 -16.97 23.89 -11.42
N VAL A 133 -15.76 23.34 -11.48
CA VAL A 133 -15.36 22.16 -10.72
C VAL A 133 -14.73 22.58 -9.38
N GLY A 134 -14.56 21.63 -8.46
CA GLY A 134 -13.98 21.91 -7.15
C GLY A 134 -14.86 22.76 -6.22
N THR A 135 -16.17 22.81 -6.49
CA THR A 135 -17.12 23.65 -5.73
C THR A 135 -17.65 22.99 -4.47
N LYS A 136 -17.67 21.65 -4.40
CA LYS A 136 -18.29 20.89 -3.29
C LYS A 136 -17.37 20.70 -2.09
N THR A 137 -16.06 20.58 -2.32
CA THR A 137 -15.06 20.42 -1.26
C THR A 137 -13.78 21.11 -1.68
N THR A 138 -13.06 21.67 -0.70
CA THR A 138 -11.73 22.23 -0.87
C THR A 138 -10.63 21.19 -0.65
N TYR A 139 -10.99 19.99 -0.20
CA TYR A 139 -10.05 18.91 0.09
C TYR A 139 -10.67 17.52 -0.12
N VAL A 140 -9.92 16.66 -0.81
CA VAL A 140 -10.23 15.25 -0.96
C VAL A 140 -9.37 14.47 0.03
N LYS A 141 -10.02 13.75 0.95
CA LYS A 141 -9.34 12.95 1.97
C LYS A 141 -8.67 11.72 1.36
N GLY A 142 -7.40 11.52 1.73
CA GLY A 142 -6.63 10.33 1.37
C GLY A 142 -7.20 9.03 1.92
N LYS A 143 -6.90 7.92 1.24
CA LYS A 143 -7.32 6.56 1.62
C LYS A 143 -6.32 5.84 2.52
N TYR A 144 -5.10 6.39 2.67
CA TYR A 144 -4.04 5.89 3.54
C TYR A 144 -3.74 4.40 3.37
N MET A 145 -3.65 3.94 2.12
CA MET A 145 -3.43 2.55 1.74
C MET A 145 -2.04 2.09 2.18
N LYS A 146 -1.03 2.93 1.97
CA LYS A 146 0.36 2.70 2.40
C LYS A 146 0.43 2.48 3.91
N GLU A 147 -0.23 3.31 4.71
CA GLU A 147 -0.24 3.21 6.16
C GLU A 147 -0.90 1.92 6.64
N LYS A 148 -2.02 1.53 6.02
CA LYS A 148 -2.70 0.26 6.29
C LYS A 148 -1.82 -0.94 5.94
N ALA A 149 -1.14 -0.90 4.80
CA ALA A 149 -0.20 -1.92 4.37
C ALA A 149 1.00 -2.05 5.32
N ILE A 150 1.62 -0.93 5.73
CA ILE A 150 2.71 -0.92 6.73
C ILE A 150 2.23 -1.48 8.07
N LYS A 151 1.00 -1.15 8.49
CA LYS A 151 0.42 -1.73 9.70
C LYS A 151 0.22 -3.24 9.57
N ARG A 152 -0.21 -3.73 8.40
CA ARG A 152 -0.32 -5.17 8.13
C ARG A 152 1.03 -5.85 8.19
N TYR A 153 2.04 -5.31 7.49
CA TYR A 153 3.42 -5.81 7.53
C TYR A 153 3.90 -6.02 8.97
N ARG A 154 3.83 -4.97 9.80
CA ARG A 154 4.25 -5.03 11.21
C ARG A 154 3.50 -6.08 12.02
N THR A 155 2.21 -6.25 11.73
CA THR A 155 1.36 -7.25 12.40
C THR A 155 1.79 -8.66 12.01
N VAL A 156 2.01 -8.92 10.72
CA VAL A 156 2.43 -10.24 10.21
C VAL A 156 3.81 -10.61 10.76
N VAL A 157 4.80 -9.70 10.67
CA VAL A 157 6.15 -9.95 11.20
C VAL A 157 6.10 -10.32 12.69
N LYS A 158 5.32 -9.58 13.48
CA LYS A 158 5.17 -9.86 14.91
C LYS A 158 4.52 -11.23 15.15
N THR A 159 3.47 -11.57 14.41
CA THR A 159 2.77 -12.84 14.56
C THR A 159 3.66 -14.02 14.20
N GLU A 160 4.35 -13.96 13.06
CA GLU A 160 5.21 -15.05 12.58
C GLU A 160 6.41 -15.29 13.49
N LEU A 161 7.12 -14.23 13.92
CA LEU A 161 8.23 -14.40 14.85
C LEU A 161 7.79 -14.94 16.21
N ASN A 162 6.64 -14.49 16.73
CA ASN A 162 6.09 -15.03 17.97
C ASN A 162 5.73 -16.51 17.83
N LYS A 163 5.19 -16.92 16.68
CA LYS A 163 4.86 -18.32 16.39
C LYS A 163 6.12 -19.18 16.40
N ARG A 164 7.16 -18.79 15.64
CA ARG A 164 8.43 -19.52 15.58
C ARG A 164 9.10 -19.63 16.95
N VAL A 165 9.11 -18.56 17.76
CA VAL A 165 9.64 -18.61 19.13
C VAL A 165 8.89 -19.62 20.00
N ARG A 166 7.55 -19.64 19.92
CA ARG A 166 6.73 -20.59 20.70
C ARG A 166 6.94 -22.04 20.28
N GLU A 167 7.20 -22.28 19.00
CA GLU A 167 7.46 -23.63 18.48
C GLU A 167 8.79 -24.18 18.98
N VAL A 168 9.78 -23.31 19.17
CA VAL A 168 11.14 -23.70 19.57
C VAL A 168 11.33 -23.76 21.09
N LEU A 169 10.54 -23.01 21.86
CA LEU A 169 10.55 -23.03 23.33
C LEU A 169 9.58 -24.04 23.95
N ARG A 170 8.90 -24.83 23.12
CA ARG A 170 8.10 -25.99 23.54
C ARG A 170 9.01 -27.19 23.74
#